data_AF-A0A4P6XFT2-F1
#
_entry.id   AF-A0A4P6XFT2-F1
#
_cell.length_a   1.000
_cell.length_b   1.000
_cell.length_c   1.000
_cell.angle_alpha   90.00
_cell.angle_beta   90.00
_cell.angle_gamma   90.00
#
_symmetry.space_group_name_H-M   'P 1'
#
loop_
_entity.id
_entity.type
_entity.pdbx_description
1 polymer ?
#
loop_
_entity_poly.entity_id
_entity_poly.type
_entity_poly.pdbx_seq_one_letter_code
_entity_poly.pdbx_strand_id
1 'polypeptide(L)'
;MARTVSEPAITVHRVGREAQPVVVIDGFSAEPDALRAAAIAASFGPAAQHYPGIRAALPPAYVPTHLAVLAGVLGPVLGRGGAVDLIDASFSIVTTPPAALDIRQRLPHCDAFGADRIALVHYLAPHHADGTAFFRHRSTGFETIDDERAPIFFGQLEAELRHGGVPPARYVTGDTPLFERTLEIEARYNRALVYPSYLLHSGAIAPDALLSGDPADGRLTVTAFLSVG
;
A
#
# COMPACT_ATOMS: atom_id res chain seq x y z
N MET A 1 -30.76 10.23 -12.97
CA MET A 1 -30.90 8.79 -12.68
C MET A 1 -30.14 8.51 -11.40
N ALA A 2 -30.78 7.98 -10.37
CA ALA A 2 -30.08 7.60 -9.15
C ALA A 2 -29.10 6.47 -9.50
N ARG A 3 -27.80 6.72 -9.36
CA ARG A 3 -26.80 5.66 -9.45
C ARG A 3 -27.08 4.71 -8.30
N THR A 4 -27.41 3.46 -8.61
CA THR A 4 -27.48 2.40 -7.59
C THR A 4 -26.07 2.22 -7.05
N VAL A 5 -25.83 2.66 -5.82
CA VAL A 5 -24.57 2.37 -5.12
C VAL A 5 -24.55 0.87 -4.87
N SER A 6 -23.67 0.14 -5.55
CA SER A 6 -23.47 -1.28 -5.26
C SER A 6 -22.76 -1.41 -3.91
N GLU A 7 -23.18 -2.35 -3.08
CA GLU A 7 -22.46 -2.67 -1.84
C GLU A 7 -21.00 -3.08 -2.14
N PRO A 8 -20.05 -2.72 -1.27
CA PRO A 8 -18.66 -3.12 -1.44
C PRO A 8 -18.51 -4.65 -1.44
N ALA A 9 -17.76 -5.18 -2.41
CA ALA A 9 -17.44 -6.60 -2.48
C ALA A 9 -16.12 -6.88 -1.76
N ILE A 10 -16.16 -7.70 -0.71
CA ILE A 10 -15.01 -7.98 0.15
C ILE A 10 -14.46 -9.38 -0.16
N THR A 11 -13.16 -9.45 -0.44
CA THR A 11 -12.41 -10.70 -0.62
C THR A 11 -11.20 -10.72 0.31
N VAL A 12 -10.90 -11.87 0.92
CA VAL A 12 -9.76 -12.03 1.82
C VAL A 12 -8.76 -13.00 1.20
N HIS A 13 -7.53 -12.53 1.01
CA HIS A 13 -6.41 -13.35 0.60
C HIS A 13 -5.55 -13.72 1.81
N ARG A 14 -5.16 -14.99 1.90
CA ARG A 14 -4.16 -15.47 2.86
C ARG A 14 -2.81 -15.50 2.16
N VAL A 15 -1.94 -14.57 2.54
CA VAL A 15 -0.68 -14.31 1.83
C VAL A 15 0.46 -15.12 2.42
N GLY A 16 1.22 -15.75 1.53
CA GLY A 16 2.43 -16.49 1.88
C GLY A 16 2.17 -17.68 2.82
N ARG A 17 3.24 -18.12 3.49
CA ARG A 17 3.25 -19.24 4.43
C ARG A 17 2.74 -18.85 5.81
N GLU A 18 2.90 -17.58 6.19
CA GLU A 18 2.39 -17.04 7.45
C GLU A 18 0.87 -16.78 7.39
N ALA A 19 0.26 -16.91 6.21
CA ALA A 19 -1.17 -16.77 5.95
C ALA A 19 -1.74 -15.43 6.45
N GLN A 20 -0.95 -14.38 6.36
CA GLN A 20 -1.37 -13.05 6.77
C GLN A 20 -2.54 -12.58 5.89
N PRO A 21 -3.60 -12.02 6.50
CA PRO A 21 -4.75 -11.56 5.74
C PRO A 21 -4.43 -10.27 4.98
N VAL A 22 -4.75 -10.25 3.69
CA VAL A 22 -4.87 -9.04 2.89
C VAL A 22 -6.31 -8.96 2.39
N VAL A 23 -6.99 -7.87 2.73
CA VAL A 23 -8.40 -7.67 2.39
C VAL A 23 -8.50 -6.77 1.17
N VAL A 24 -9.22 -7.25 0.16
CA VAL A 24 -9.58 -6.51 -1.05
C VAL A 24 -11.01 -6.07 -0.92
N ILE A 25 -11.27 -4.79 -1.14
CA ILE A 25 -12.61 -4.21 -1.12
C ILE A 25 -12.85 -3.53 -2.47
N ASP A 26 -13.60 -4.19 -3.34
CA ASP A 26 -14.03 -3.61 -4.62
C ASP A 26 -15.28 -2.75 -4.42
N GLY A 27 -15.32 -1.55 -5.00
CA GLY A 27 -16.43 -0.61 -4.77
C GLY A 27 -16.35 0.07 -3.40
N PHE A 28 -15.13 0.39 -2.93
CA PHE A 28 -14.88 0.82 -1.56
C PHE A 28 -15.58 2.14 -1.18
N SER A 29 -15.57 3.13 -2.06
CA SER A 29 -16.26 4.40 -1.89
C SER A 29 -17.58 4.43 -2.65
N ALA A 30 -18.61 5.04 -2.05
CA ALA A 30 -19.87 5.29 -2.76
C ALA A 30 -19.72 6.39 -3.84
N GLU A 31 -18.78 7.33 -3.66
CA GLU A 31 -18.58 8.49 -4.53
C GLU A 31 -17.10 8.61 -4.98
N PRO A 32 -16.53 7.60 -5.65
CA PRO A 32 -15.12 7.59 -6.02
C PRO A 32 -14.78 8.68 -7.06
N ASP A 33 -15.74 9.03 -7.92
CA ASP A 33 -15.59 10.10 -8.92
C ASP A 33 -15.42 11.46 -8.22
N ALA A 34 -16.15 11.69 -7.13
CA ALA A 34 -16.04 12.91 -6.34
C ALA A 34 -14.68 12.99 -5.61
N LEU A 35 -14.19 11.87 -5.08
CA LEU A 35 -12.85 11.79 -4.48
C LEU A 35 -11.76 12.07 -5.51
N ARG A 36 -11.86 11.49 -6.70
CA ARG A 36 -10.92 11.75 -7.80
C ARG A 36 -10.97 13.22 -8.25
N ALA A 37 -12.15 13.81 -8.36
CA ALA A 37 -12.30 15.23 -8.68
C ALA A 37 -11.66 16.13 -7.60
N ALA A 38 -11.82 15.77 -6.32
CA ALA A 38 -11.16 16.48 -5.22
C ALA A 38 -9.64 16.37 -5.30
N ALA A 39 -9.09 15.20 -5.66
CA ALA A 39 -7.66 15.04 -5.89
C ALA A 39 -7.18 15.91 -7.06
N ILE A 40 -7.92 15.97 -8.17
CA ILE A 40 -7.55 16.82 -9.33
C ILE A 40 -7.49 18.30 -8.95
N ALA A 41 -8.34 18.75 -8.04
CA ALA A 41 -8.34 20.12 -7.54
C ALA A 41 -7.31 20.37 -6.41
N ALA A 42 -6.64 19.35 -5.91
CA ALA A 42 -5.75 19.46 -4.77
C ALA A 42 -4.33 19.90 -5.16
N SER A 43 -3.64 20.56 -4.23
CA SER A 43 -2.24 20.93 -4.38
C SER A 43 -1.34 19.79 -3.91
N PHE A 44 -0.67 19.11 -4.84
CA PHE A 44 0.33 18.10 -4.52
C PHE A 44 1.70 18.71 -4.25
N GLY A 45 2.38 18.19 -3.24
CA GLY A 45 3.75 18.54 -2.88
C GLY A 45 4.62 17.31 -2.65
N PRO A 46 5.93 17.50 -2.39
CA PRO A 46 6.83 16.39 -2.09
C PRO A 46 6.31 15.52 -0.95
N ALA A 47 6.35 14.21 -1.11
CA ALA A 47 6.01 13.29 -0.04
C ALA A 47 7.14 13.22 0.99
N ALA A 48 6.76 13.11 2.27
CA ALA A 48 7.69 12.75 3.35
C ALA A 48 7.82 11.21 3.47
N GLN A 49 8.71 10.74 4.34
CA GLN A 49 8.76 9.35 4.81
C GLN A 49 8.93 8.29 3.69
N HIS A 50 9.97 8.43 2.87
CA HIS A 50 10.41 7.46 1.84
C HIS A 50 9.43 7.16 0.69
N TYR A 51 8.24 7.74 0.66
CA TYR A 51 7.31 7.53 -0.45
C TYR A 51 7.87 8.07 -1.78
N PRO A 52 7.90 7.29 -2.87
CA PRO A 52 8.53 7.67 -4.13
C PRO A 52 7.61 8.53 -5.01
N GLY A 53 7.20 9.70 -4.49
CA GLY A 53 6.45 10.66 -5.28
C GLY A 53 5.89 11.84 -4.50
N ILE A 54 4.65 12.23 -4.84
CA ILE A 54 3.99 13.44 -4.32
C ILE A 54 2.72 13.09 -3.56
N ARG A 55 2.33 13.96 -2.63
CA ARG A 55 1.14 13.80 -1.78
C ARG A 55 0.33 15.09 -1.68
N ALA A 56 -0.97 14.95 -1.43
CA ALA A 56 -1.88 16.04 -1.13
C ALA A 56 -2.83 15.65 0.02
N ALA A 57 -3.40 16.67 0.67
CA ALA A 57 -4.37 16.45 1.74
C ALA A 57 -5.66 15.81 1.21
N LEU A 58 -6.27 14.96 2.02
CA LEU A 58 -7.59 14.38 1.73
C LEU A 58 -8.72 15.34 2.13
N PRO A 59 -9.92 15.19 1.53
CA PRO A 59 -11.12 15.79 2.07
C PRO A 59 -11.33 15.33 3.53
N PRO A 60 -11.68 16.22 4.47
CA PRO A 60 -11.87 15.87 5.88
C PRO A 60 -12.90 14.75 6.11
N ALA A 61 -13.86 14.61 5.21
CA ALA A 61 -14.90 13.59 5.27
C ALA A 61 -14.41 12.17 4.89
N TYR A 62 -13.21 12.02 4.30
CA TYR A 62 -12.75 10.73 3.79
C TYR A 62 -12.81 9.63 4.84
N VAL A 63 -12.16 9.80 5.99
CA VAL A 63 -12.14 8.77 7.03
C VAL A 63 -13.53 8.54 7.64
N PRO A 64 -14.26 9.57 8.09
CA PRO A 64 -15.62 9.41 8.60
C PRO A 64 -16.55 8.61 7.68
N THR A 65 -16.48 8.84 6.37
CA THR A 65 -17.33 8.14 5.38
C THR A 65 -16.99 6.67 5.22
N HIS A 66 -15.74 6.25 5.46
CA HIS A 66 -15.30 4.86 5.24
C HIS A 66 -15.12 4.06 6.54
N LEU A 67 -15.24 4.69 7.72
CA LEU A 67 -15.08 4.05 9.03
C LEU A 67 -15.94 2.80 9.21
N ALA A 68 -17.20 2.81 8.77
CA ALA A 68 -18.10 1.67 8.92
C ALA A 68 -17.62 0.44 8.11
N VAL A 69 -17.19 0.65 6.87
CA VAL A 69 -16.62 -0.41 6.02
C VAL A 69 -15.31 -0.92 6.62
N LEU A 70 -14.44 -0.01 7.09
CA LEU A 70 -13.18 -0.38 7.72
C LEU A 70 -13.39 -1.18 9.02
N ALA A 71 -14.29 -0.75 9.90
CA ALA A 71 -14.61 -1.48 11.13
C ALA A 71 -15.15 -2.89 10.85
N GLY A 72 -15.97 -3.05 9.81
CA GLY A 72 -16.47 -4.36 9.36
C GLY A 72 -15.39 -5.32 8.86
N VAL A 73 -14.23 -4.80 8.46
CA VAL A 73 -13.07 -5.58 8.00
C VAL A 73 -12.07 -5.82 9.13
N LEU A 74 -11.71 -4.77 9.88
CA LEU A 74 -10.64 -4.79 10.88
C LEU A 74 -10.92 -5.79 12.01
N GLY A 75 -12.14 -5.80 12.55
CA GLY A 75 -12.54 -6.72 13.62
C GLY A 75 -12.56 -8.19 13.19
N PRO A 76 -13.48 -8.59 12.31
CA PRO A 76 -13.70 -10.00 11.98
C PRO A 76 -12.59 -10.66 11.16
N VAL A 77 -11.92 -9.91 10.27
CA VAL A 77 -11.00 -10.49 9.28
C VAL A 77 -9.54 -10.41 9.71
N LEU A 78 -9.15 -9.27 10.31
CA LEU A 78 -7.78 -9.06 10.79
C LEU A 78 -7.63 -9.45 12.27
N GLY A 79 -8.72 -9.83 12.95
CA GLY A 79 -8.71 -10.20 14.36
C GLY A 79 -8.40 -9.01 15.28
N ARG A 80 -8.66 -7.78 14.84
CA ARG A 80 -8.34 -6.54 15.57
C ARG A 80 -9.63 -5.87 16.06
N GLY A 81 -9.96 -6.05 17.33
CA GLY A 81 -11.04 -5.30 17.99
C GLY A 81 -10.47 -4.06 18.69
N GLY A 82 -11.25 -2.99 18.76
CA GLY A 82 -10.83 -1.75 19.43
C GLY A 82 -11.35 -0.49 18.73
N ALA A 83 -10.94 0.67 19.24
CA ALA A 83 -11.10 1.92 18.54
C ALA A 83 -10.20 1.93 17.29
N VAL A 84 -10.68 2.53 16.21
CA VAL A 84 -9.90 2.72 14.99
C VAL A 84 -9.47 4.18 14.93
N ASP A 85 -8.17 4.42 15.10
CA ASP A 85 -7.59 5.74 15.03
C ASP A 85 -6.85 5.94 13.70
N LEU A 86 -7.01 7.12 13.12
CA LEU A 86 -6.23 7.53 11.95
C LEU A 86 -4.89 8.11 12.39
N ILE A 87 -3.80 7.57 11.86
CA ILE A 87 -2.46 8.14 12.07
C ILE A 87 -2.08 9.11 10.96
N ASP A 88 -2.23 8.69 9.70
CA ASP A 88 -1.91 9.51 8.53
C ASP A 88 -2.76 9.05 7.34
N ALA A 89 -3.20 9.98 6.51
CA ALA A 89 -3.87 9.68 5.25
C ALA A 89 -3.72 10.82 4.25
N SER A 90 -3.36 10.48 3.03
CA SER A 90 -3.12 11.45 1.96
C SER A 90 -3.51 10.90 0.60
N PHE A 91 -3.89 11.78 -0.33
CA PHE A 91 -3.76 11.44 -1.74
C PHE A 91 -2.27 11.26 -2.04
N SER A 92 -1.94 10.25 -2.82
CA SER A 92 -0.58 9.85 -3.12
C SER A 92 -0.45 9.51 -4.60
N ILE A 93 0.60 9.98 -5.25
CA ILE A 93 0.92 9.66 -6.65
C ILE A 93 2.40 9.30 -6.73
N VAL A 94 2.70 8.14 -7.31
CA VAL A 94 4.08 7.73 -7.58
C VAL A 94 4.60 8.52 -8.78
N THR A 95 5.71 9.24 -8.60
CA THR A 95 6.29 10.10 -9.66
C THR A 95 7.80 10.00 -9.78
N THR A 96 8.48 9.35 -8.83
CA THR A 96 9.94 9.27 -8.82
C THR A 96 10.43 8.31 -9.93
N PRO A 97 11.24 8.76 -10.90
CA PRO A 97 11.74 7.87 -11.94
C PRO A 97 12.71 6.82 -11.35
N PRO A 98 12.81 5.62 -11.95
CA PRO A 98 13.67 4.53 -11.48
C PRO A 98 15.12 4.94 -11.12
N ALA A 99 15.73 5.79 -11.94
CA ALA A 99 17.10 6.29 -11.73
C ALA A 99 17.26 7.19 -10.50
N ALA A 100 16.18 7.78 -10.00
CA ALA A 100 16.17 8.67 -8.83
C ALA A 100 15.72 7.97 -7.54
N LEU A 101 15.36 6.68 -7.60
CA LEU A 101 14.96 5.92 -6.42
C LEU A 101 16.14 5.76 -5.46
N ASP A 102 15.91 5.96 -4.17
CA ASP A 102 16.86 5.53 -3.15
C ASP A 102 16.87 3.99 -3.00
N ILE A 103 17.79 3.43 -2.22
CA ILE A 103 17.89 1.96 -2.06
C ILE A 103 16.63 1.37 -1.39
N ARG A 104 16.02 2.08 -0.44
CA ARG A 104 14.82 1.60 0.27
C ARG A 104 13.63 1.51 -0.67
N GLN A 105 13.51 2.43 -1.62
CA GLN A 105 12.46 2.46 -2.64
C GLN A 105 12.62 1.36 -3.72
N ARG A 106 13.75 0.64 -3.74
CA ARG A 106 14.03 -0.47 -4.66
C ARG A 106 13.83 -1.85 -4.02
N LEU A 107 13.31 -1.90 -2.79
CA LEU A 107 13.16 -3.11 -1.99
C LEU A 107 11.73 -3.20 -1.41
N PRO A 108 11.23 -4.42 -1.13
CA PRO A 108 10.07 -4.58 -0.27
C PRO A 108 10.32 -4.00 1.13
N HIS A 109 9.30 -3.43 1.74
CA HIS A 109 9.35 -2.80 3.06
C HIS A 109 8.11 -3.14 3.89
N CYS A 110 8.13 -2.71 5.15
CA CYS A 110 6.98 -2.63 6.04
C CYS A 110 6.91 -1.20 6.60
N ASP A 111 5.72 -0.71 6.92
CA ASP A 111 5.51 0.67 7.35
C ASP A 111 5.65 0.86 8.86
N ALA A 112 5.39 -0.22 9.62
CA ALA A 112 5.49 -0.25 11.07
C ALA A 112 5.66 -1.71 11.54
N PHE A 113 6.16 -1.89 12.76
CA PHE A 113 6.36 -3.22 13.36
C PHE A 113 5.21 -3.64 14.28
N GLY A 114 4.43 -2.66 14.76
CA GLY A 114 3.29 -2.89 15.66
C GLY A 114 2.17 -3.67 15.00
N ALA A 115 1.67 -4.68 15.71
CA ALA A 115 0.62 -5.57 15.20
C ALA A 115 -0.73 -4.83 15.07
N ASP A 116 -0.93 -3.77 15.84
CA ASP A 116 -2.08 -2.85 15.82
C ASP A 116 -2.11 -1.94 14.56
N ARG A 117 -1.01 -1.89 13.80
CA ARG A 117 -0.83 -0.98 12.67
C ARG A 117 -1.34 -1.59 11.37
N ILE A 118 -2.23 -0.87 10.72
CA ILE A 118 -2.88 -1.28 9.47
C ILE A 118 -2.58 -0.27 8.37
N ALA A 119 -2.20 -0.77 7.20
CA ALA A 119 -2.04 0.01 5.98
C ALA A 119 -3.30 -0.12 5.12
N LEU A 120 -3.65 0.97 4.45
CA LEU A 120 -4.71 1.06 3.46
C LEU A 120 -4.19 1.71 2.18
N VAL A 121 -4.44 1.07 1.04
CA VAL A 121 -4.22 1.67 -0.29
C VAL A 121 -5.54 1.61 -1.06
N HIS A 122 -6.08 2.77 -1.42
CA HIS A 122 -7.32 2.88 -2.19
C HIS A 122 -7.03 3.50 -3.56
N TYR A 123 -7.27 2.75 -4.62
CA TYR A 123 -6.96 3.10 -6.00
C TYR A 123 -8.03 3.98 -6.63
N LEU A 124 -7.64 5.16 -7.11
CA LEU A 124 -8.52 6.16 -7.72
C LEU A 124 -8.14 6.50 -9.16
N ALA A 125 -7.31 5.67 -9.80
CA ALA A 125 -6.88 5.84 -11.18
C ALA A 125 -7.58 4.82 -12.11
N PRO A 126 -8.50 5.23 -13.01
CA PRO A 126 -9.32 4.31 -13.81
C PRO A 126 -8.59 3.40 -14.81
N HIS A 127 -7.42 3.83 -15.28
CA HIS A 127 -6.68 3.17 -16.37
C HIS A 127 -5.30 2.66 -15.93
N HIS A 128 -5.14 2.41 -14.62
CA HIS A 128 -3.89 1.91 -14.04
C HIS A 128 -4.12 0.54 -13.42
N ALA A 129 -3.22 -0.40 -13.74
CA ALA A 129 -3.24 -1.75 -13.17
C ALA A 129 -2.13 -1.96 -12.10
N ASP A 130 -1.19 -1.01 -11.99
CA ASP A 130 -0.07 -1.06 -11.06
C ASP A 130 -0.55 -1.15 -9.61
N GLY A 131 -0.49 -2.35 -9.06
CA GLY A 131 -1.10 -2.69 -7.78
C GLY A 131 -0.14 -2.65 -6.60
N THR A 132 -0.35 -3.59 -5.67
CA THR A 132 0.54 -3.85 -4.54
C THR A 132 0.97 -5.30 -4.58
N ALA A 133 2.27 -5.54 -4.41
CA ALA A 133 2.85 -6.87 -4.27
C ALA A 133 3.31 -7.09 -2.83
N PHE A 134 3.23 -8.34 -2.39
CA PHE A 134 3.64 -8.82 -1.08
C PHE A 134 4.77 -9.83 -1.23
N PHE A 135 5.64 -9.92 -0.22
CA PHE A 135 6.91 -10.61 -0.36
C PHE A 135 7.29 -11.45 0.84
N ARG A 136 8.16 -12.41 0.58
CA ARG A 136 8.91 -13.17 1.58
C ARG A 136 10.39 -12.88 1.38
N HIS A 137 11.08 -12.53 2.45
CA HIS A 137 12.53 -12.45 2.43
C HIS A 137 13.12 -13.85 2.39
N ARG A 138 14.01 -14.13 1.42
CA ARG A 138 14.43 -15.50 1.11
C ARG A 138 15.32 -16.10 2.19
N SER A 139 16.28 -15.34 2.70
CA SER A 139 17.28 -15.84 3.65
C SER A 139 16.73 -16.02 5.06
N THR A 140 15.94 -15.07 5.56
CA THR A 140 15.31 -15.18 6.88
C THR A 140 14.01 -16.00 6.84
N GLY A 141 13.39 -16.11 5.67
CA GLY A 141 12.09 -16.72 5.51
C GLY A 141 10.91 -15.86 5.97
N PHE A 142 11.16 -14.64 6.44
CA PHE A 142 10.13 -13.76 7.01
C PHE A 142 9.23 -13.17 5.93
N GLU A 143 7.93 -13.15 6.21
CA GLU A 143 6.93 -12.39 5.45
C GLU A 143 6.49 -11.16 6.24
N THR A 144 6.53 -11.24 7.57
CA THR A 144 6.27 -10.12 8.48
C THR A 144 7.49 -9.73 9.30
N ILE A 145 7.62 -8.44 9.59
CA ILE A 145 8.69 -7.84 10.39
C ILE A 145 8.08 -7.11 11.59
N ASP A 146 8.04 -7.77 12.75
CA ASP A 146 7.71 -7.15 14.04
C ASP A 146 8.98 -6.67 14.76
N ASP A 147 8.83 -6.15 15.98
CA ASP A 147 9.96 -5.61 16.77
C ASP A 147 11.02 -6.68 17.11
N GLU A 148 10.63 -7.95 17.27
CA GLU A 148 11.59 -9.05 17.52
C GLU A 148 12.35 -9.44 16.24
N ARG A 149 11.67 -9.42 15.10
CA ARG A 149 12.24 -9.81 13.80
C ARG A 149 13.05 -8.69 13.16
N ALA A 150 12.75 -7.43 13.44
CA ALA A 150 13.39 -6.27 12.80
C ALA A 150 14.93 -6.30 12.91
N PRO A 151 15.56 -6.51 14.08
CA PRO A 151 17.03 -6.58 14.18
C PRO A 151 17.64 -7.69 13.31
N ILE A 152 16.99 -8.85 13.25
CA ILE A 152 17.44 -9.99 12.44
C ILE A 152 17.32 -9.67 10.95
N PHE A 153 16.14 -9.18 10.54
CA PHE A 153 15.86 -8.84 9.15
C PHE A 153 16.81 -7.77 8.61
N PHE A 154 16.94 -6.64 9.30
CA PHE A 154 17.78 -5.55 8.84
C PHE A 154 19.27 -5.90 8.88
N GLY A 155 19.72 -6.65 9.89
CA GLY A 155 21.11 -7.10 9.95
C GLY A 155 21.46 -8.03 8.79
N GLN A 156 20.55 -8.96 8.44
CA GLN A 156 20.74 -9.87 7.32
C GLN A 156 20.68 -9.12 5.97
N LEU A 157 19.69 -8.25 5.78
CA LEU A 157 19.53 -7.46 4.57
C LEU A 157 20.75 -6.55 4.36
N GLU A 158 21.27 -5.91 5.40
CA GLU A 158 22.48 -5.08 5.30
C GLU A 158 23.69 -5.89 4.83
N ALA A 159 23.92 -7.08 5.40
CA ALA A 159 25.00 -7.96 4.98
C ALA A 159 24.85 -8.39 3.51
N GLU A 160 23.64 -8.72 3.08
CA GLU A 160 23.34 -9.08 1.69
C GLU A 160 23.57 -7.93 0.72
N LEU A 161 23.18 -6.70 1.07
CA LEU A 161 23.45 -5.53 0.23
C LEU A 161 24.94 -5.21 0.17
N ARG A 162 25.67 -5.40 1.27
CA ARG A 162 27.12 -5.17 1.34
C ARG A 162 27.91 -6.14 0.46
N HIS A 163 27.50 -7.41 0.41
CA HIS A 163 28.24 -8.47 -0.28
C HIS A 163 27.67 -8.83 -1.67
N GLY A 164 26.36 -8.69 -1.86
CA GLY A 164 25.64 -8.98 -3.11
C GLY A 164 25.47 -7.79 -4.03
N GLY A 165 25.78 -6.58 -3.56
CA GLY A 165 25.69 -5.33 -4.32
C GLY A 165 24.34 -4.61 -4.18
N VAL A 166 24.28 -3.42 -4.78
CA VAL A 166 23.12 -2.53 -4.68
C VAL A 166 21.98 -3.04 -5.58
N PRO A 167 20.72 -3.03 -5.12
CA PRO A 167 19.59 -3.39 -5.96
C PRO A 167 19.50 -2.47 -7.19
N PRO A 168 19.12 -3.04 -8.34
CA PRO A 168 18.99 -2.28 -9.57
C PRO A 168 18.05 -1.09 -9.39
N ALA A 169 18.33 0.03 -10.06
CA ALA A 169 17.56 1.26 -9.97
C ALA A 169 16.21 1.13 -10.69
N ARG A 170 15.30 0.36 -10.09
CA ARG A 170 13.93 0.10 -10.54
C ARG A 170 13.01 -0.21 -9.37
N TYR A 171 11.71 -0.05 -9.59
CA TYR A 171 10.69 -0.60 -8.71
C TYR A 171 10.77 -2.14 -8.71
N VAL A 172 10.38 -2.73 -7.58
CA VAL A 172 10.37 -4.19 -7.43
C VAL A 172 9.21 -4.76 -8.24
N THR A 173 9.55 -5.56 -9.25
CA THR A 173 8.59 -6.25 -10.11
C THR A 173 8.88 -7.75 -10.04
N GLY A 174 7.95 -8.52 -9.49
CA GLY A 174 8.12 -9.96 -9.32
C GLY A 174 9.21 -10.36 -8.34
N ASP A 175 9.76 -11.55 -8.54
CA ASP A 175 10.83 -12.12 -7.71
C ASP A 175 12.16 -11.40 -7.90
N THR A 176 12.96 -11.36 -6.82
CA THR A 176 14.34 -10.91 -6.83
C THR A 176 15.25 -11.96 -6.18
N PRO A 177 16.59 -11.84 -6.28
CA PRO A 177 17.50 -12.71 -5.54
C PRO A 177 17.32 -12.67 -4.02
N LEU A 178 16.78 -11.56 -3.46
CA LEU A 178 16.59 -11.39 -2.02
C LEU A 178 15.14 -11.70 -1.58
N PHE A 179 14.17 -11.52 -2.46
CA PHE A 179 12.74 -11.62 -2.14
C PHE A 179 11.98 -12.52 -3.12
N GLU A 180 11.04 -13.28 -2.60
CA GLU A 180 10.03 -14.01 -3.37
C GLU A 180 8.71 -13.25 -3.29
N ARG A 181 8.03 -13.04 -4.43
CA ARG A 181 6.71 -12.42 -4.45
C ARG A 181 5.66 -13.47 -4.09
N THR A 182 4.95 -13.26 -2.98
CA THR A 182 3.96 -14.19 -2.45
C THR A 182 2.55 -13.92 -2.95
N LEU A 183 2.22 -12.67 -3.24
CA LEU A 183 0.97 -12.26 -3.85
C LEU A 183 1.18 -10.95 -4.61
N GLU A 184 0.43 -10.75 -5.68
CA GLU A 184 0.22 -9.45 -6.29
C GLU A 184 -1.28 -9.23 -6.44
N ILE A 185 -1.74 -8.03 -6.08
CA ILE A 185 -3.12 -7.62 -6.29
C ILE A 185 -3.09 -6.40 -7.18
N GLU A 186 -3.60 -6.58 -8.40
CA GLU A 186 -3.72 -5.50 -9.39
C GLU A 186 -4.58 -4.35 -8.85
N ALA A 187 -4.21 -3.13 -9.23
CA ALA A 187 -5.05 -1.97 -9.01
C ALA A 187 -6.31 -2.07 -9.87
N ARG A 188 -7.43 -1.60 -9.29
CA ARG A 188 -8.68 -1.36 -10.01
C ARG A 188 -9.31 -0.10 -9.47
N TYR A 189 -10.03 0.63 -10.31
CA TYR A 189 -10.71 1.84 -9.86
C TYR A 189 -11.67 1.55 -8.69
N ASN A 190 -11.59 2.36 -7.63
CA ASN A 190 -12.40 2.21 -6.42
C ASN A 190 -12.17 0.89 -5.65
N ARG A 191 -11.00 0.27 -5.82
CA ARG A 191 -10.53 -0.84 -5.01
C ARG A 191 -9.72 -0.33 -3.83
N ALA A 192 -9.98 -0.83 -2.64
CA ALA A 192 -9.09 -0.67 -1.49
C ALA A 192 -8.43 -2.00 -1.12
N LEU A 193 -7.17 -1.92 -0.68
CA LEU A 193 -6.45 -2.98 0.02
C LEU A 193 -6.27 -2.57 1.47
N VAL A 194 -6.56 -3.48 2.39
CA VAL A 194 -6.34 -3.31 3.83
C VAL A 194 -5.52 -4.48 4.34
N TYR A 195 -4.37 -4.20 4.95
CA TYR A 195 -3.44 -5.23 5.39
C TYR A 195 -2.58 -4.77 6.58
N PRO A 196 -2.01 -5.71 7.35
CA PRO A 196 -1.15 -5.34 8.47
C PRO A 196 0.14 -4.65 8.00
N SER A 197 0.49 -3.51 8.61
CA SER A 197 1.62 -2.66 8.19
C SER A 197 3.00 -3.33 8.30
N TYR A 198 3.09 -4.39 9.10
CA TYR A 198 4.31 -5.17 9.34
C TYR A 198 4.54 -6.27 8.29
N LEU A 199 3.62 -6.45 7.35
CA LEU A 199 3.76 -7.36 6.20
C LEU A 199 4.68 -6.75 5.13
N LEU A 200 5.66 -7.53 4.65
CA LEU A 200 6.57 -7.09 3.58
C LEU A 200 5.82 -6.89 2.27
N HIS A 201 5.89 -5.67 1.73
CA HIS A 201 5.19 -5.28 0.53
C HIS A 201 5.92 -4.20 -0.27
N SER A 202 5.45 -3.95 -1.49
CA SER A 202 5.89 -2.84 -2.34
C SER A 202 4.80 -2.49 -3.35
N GLY A 203 4.86 -1.28 -3.91
CA GLY A 203 4.05 -0.95 -5.09
C GLY A 203 4.51 -1.83 -6.26
N ALA A 204 3.57 -2.52 -6.91
CA ALA A 204 3.83 -3.30 -8.12
C ALA A 204 3.79 -2.37 -9.33
N ILE A 205 4.81 -1.50 -9.44
CA ILE A 205 4.90 -0.47 -10.49
C ILE A 205 5.59 -1.06 -11.71
N ALA A 206 4.92 -1.06 -12.86
CA ALA A 206 5.45 -1.63 -14.08
C ALA A 206 6.68 -0.85 -14.60
N PRO A 207 7.64 -1.48 -15.30
CA PRO A 207 8.82 -0.78 -15.83
C PRO A 207 8.48 0.34 -16.83
N ASP A 208 7.36 0.21 -17.53
CA ASP A 208 6.81 1.16 -18.51
C ASP A 208 5.66 2.01 -17.95
N ALA A 209 5.46 2.01 -16.62
CA ALA A 209 4.42 2.78 -15.96
C ALA A 209 4.52 4.28 -16.26
N LEU A 210 3.37 4.92 -16.45
CA LEU A 210 3.28 6.37 -16.56
C LEU A 210 3.44 7.01 -15.17
N LEU A 211 4.61 7.57 -14.91
CA LEU A 211 4.93 8.28 -13.66
C LEU A 211 4.55 9.77 -13.73
N SER A 212 3.31 10.05 -14.15
CA SER A 212 2.79 11.42 -14.22
C SER A 212 2.45 11.95 -12.82
N GLY A 213 2.83 13.19 -12.54
CA GLY A 213 2.39 13.91 -11.35
C GLY A 213 0.99 14.52 -11.47
N ASP A 214 0.36 14.44 -12.65
CA ASP A 214 -1.02 14.88 -12.83
C ASP A 214 -1.98 13.87 -12.17
N PRO A 215 -2.79 14.24 -11.17
CA PRO A 215 -3.78 13.35 -10.57
C PRO A 215 -4.83 12.79 -11.54
N ALA A 216 -5.00 13.40 -12.72
CA ALA A 216 -5.87 12.87 -13.76
C ALA A 216 -5.29 11.62 -14.45
N ASP A 217 -3.97 11.60 -14.65
CA ASP A 217 -3.27 10.62 -15.48
C ASP A 217 -2.33 9.71 -14.70
N GLY A 218 -1.86 10.13 -13.52
CA GLY A 218 -0.93 9.39 -12.68
C GLY A 218 -1.60 8.26 -11.90
N ARG A 219 -0.77 7.40 -11.30
CA ARG A 219 -1.21 6.35 -10.38
C ARG A 219 -1.70 6.97 -9.05
N LEU A 220 -2.90 7.53 -9.08
CA LEU A 220 -3.55 8.16 -7.94
C LEU A 220 -4.10 7.11 -6.97
N THR A 221 -3.63 7.19 -5.73
CA THR A 221 -4.18 6.43 -4.61
C THR A 221 -4.52 7.34 -3.44
N VAL A 222 -5.36 6.85 -2.53
CA VAL A 222 -5.28 7.24 -1.12
C VAL A 222 -4.39 6.23 -0.41
N THR A 223 -3.40 6.70 0.31
CA THR A 223 -2.58 5.89 1.21
C THR A 223 -2.88 6.33 2.63
N ALA A 224 -3.28 5.40 3.49
CA ALA A 224 -3.63 5.68 4.87
C ALA A 224 -3.07 4.64 5.84
N PHE A 225 -2.81 5.08 7.06
CA PHE A 225 -2.32 4.29 8.17
C PHE A 225 -3.26 4.44 9.35
N LEU A 226 -3.70 3.30 9.89
CA LEU A 226 -4.64 3.20 10.99
C LEU A 226 -3.99 2.42 12.15
N SER A 227 -4.43 2.69 13.38
CA SER A 227 -4.17 1.84 14.54
C SER A 227 -5.49 1.30 15.06
N VAL A 228 -5.46 0.07 15.56
CA VAL A 228 -6.62 -0.58 16.17
C VAL A 228 -6.25 -1.07 17.56
N GLY A 229 -6.89 -0.53 18.60
CA GLY A 229 -6.59 -0.83 20.01
C GLY A 229 -7.63 -0.37 21.00
#